data_AF-D2CGN9-F1
#
_entry.id   AF-D2CGN9-F1
#
_cell.length_a   1.000
_cell.length_b   1.000
_cell.length_c   1.000
_cell.angle_alpha   90.00
_cell.angle_beta   90.00
_cell.angle_gamma   90.00
#
_symmetry.space_group_name_H-M   'P 1'
#
loop_
_entity.id
_entity.type
_entity.pdbx_description
1 polymer ?
#
loop_
_entity_poly.entity_id
_entity_poly.type
_entity_poly.pdbx_seq_one_letter_code
_entity_poly.pdbx_strand_id
1 'polypeptide(L)'
;MNKILKSEYLSGRVLLALNLILVLAIIQLFTIPLYLHFTSNSVLIENIIFLPMLGYCILASIFSILLHEQEEKANSFQNINSEKNRAIIWGMKLIATDLLMVLLGIPVWIVVGFDFDRLSYYAYVGVISWLLLILLNHFHMLLSLIMGKAGNLVISFIECLFIIFATNKVFLDSYWLPIALPVNLILEFGGNKIFMIITYLIGFIILLYFCNLAVINKFKIQKNM
;
A
#
# COMPACT_ATOMS: atom_id res chain seq x y z
N MET A 1 -4.97 24.23 -14.36
CA MET A 1 -5.20 22.86 -13.85
C MET A 1 -4.73 21.77 -14.82
N ASN A 2 -5.31 21.67 -16.03
CA ASN A 2 -4.99 20.56 -16.96
C ASN A 2 -3.52 20.52 -17.46
N LYS A 3 -2.86 21.68 -17.67
CA LYS A 3 -1.43 21.75 -18.04
C LYS A 3 -0.47 21.36 -16.91
N ILE A 4 -0.83 21.64 -15.66
CA ILE A 4 -0.01 21.36 -14.46
C ILE A 4 -0.08 19.87 -14.13
N LEU A 5 -1.28 19.30 -14.14
CA LEU A 5 -1.49 17.85 -14.01
C LEU A 5 -0.74 17.08 -15.11
N LYS A 6 -0.77 17.59 -16.35
CA LYS A 6 -0.05 16.97 -17.47
C LYS A 6 1.47 17.04 -17.29
N SER A 7 2.04 18.14 -16.78
CA SER A 7 3.48 18.22 -16.52
C SER A 7 3.93 17.41 -15.30
N GLU A 8 3.09 17.28 -14.27
CA GLU A 8 3.36 16.40 -13.11
C GLU A 8 3.35 14.93 -13.51
N TYR A 9 2.39 14.50 -14.33
CA TYR A 9 2.27 13.10 -14.78
C TYR A 9 3.41 12.68 -15.73
N LEU A 10 3.97 13.64 -16.47
CA LEU A 10 5.12 13.44 -17.36
C LEU A 10 6.48 13.57 -16.65
N SER A 11 6.49 13.83 -15.34
CA SER A 11 7.73 13.81 -14.56
C SER A 11 8.27 12.37 -14.49
N GLY A 12 9.50 12.15 -14.97
CA GLY A 12 10.08 10.82 -15.18
C GLY A 12 10.11 9.91 -13.93
N ARG A 13 10.02 10.46 -12.73
CA ARG A 13 9.98 9.69 -11.46
C ARG A 13 8.59 9.18 -11.10
N VAL A 14 7.52 9.93 -11.39
CA VAL A 14 6.14 9.45 -11.29
C VAL A 14 5.93 8.34 -12.31
N LEU A 15 6.45 8.55 -13.53
CA LEU A 15 6.47 7.52 -14.57
C LEU A 15 7.23 6.26 -14.12
N LEU A 16 8.35 6.42 -13.41
CA LEU A 16 9.12 5.29 -12.87
C LEU A 16 8.34 4.52 -11.78
N ALA A 17 7.67 5.22 -10.86
CA ALA A 17 6.81 4.58 -9.86
C ALA A 17 5.63 3.84 -10.52
N LEU A 18 4.95 4.48 -11.48
CA LEU A 18 3.88 3.87 -12.26
C LEU A 18 4.35 2.63 -13.04
N ASN A 19 5.49 2.72 -13.72
CA ASN A 19 6.07 1.61 -14.46
C ASN A 19 6.45 0.46 -13.53
N LEU A 20 6.94 0.75 -12.32
CA LEU A 20 7.26 -0.29 -11.34
C LEU A 20 5.99 -1.00 -10.86
N ILE A 21 4.88 -0.28 -10.57
CA ILE A 21 3.58 -0.90 -10.25
C ILE A 21 3.15 -1.82 -11.39
N LEU A 22 3.20 -1.34 -12.63
CA LEU A 22 2.74 -2.09 -13.80
C LEU A 22 3.58 -3.35 -14.04
N VAL A 23 4.91 -3.23 -14.00
CA VAL A 23 5.83 -4.37 -14.18
C VAL A 23 5.61 -5.40 -13.07
N LEU A 24 5.47 -4.98 -11.81
CA LEU A 24 5.21 -5.90 -10.70
C LEU A 24 3.83 -6.55 -10.79
N ALA A 25 2.81 -5.83 -11.24
CA ALA A 25 1.47 -6.38 -11.46
C ALA A 25 1.50 -7.46 -12.53
N ILE A 26 2.18 -7.22 -13.66
CA ILE A 26 2.37 -8.21 -14.72
C ILE A 26 3.13 -9.43 -14.17
N ILE A 27 4.25 -9.22 -13.46
CA ILE A 27 5.03 -10.31 -12.89
C ILE A 27 4.18 -11.14 -11.93
N GLN A 28 3.41 -10.53 -11.03
CA GLN A 28 2.55 -11.25 -10.08
C GLN A 28 1.44 -12.02 -10.78
N LEU A 29 0.80 -11.41 -11.78
CA LEU A 29 -0.29 -12.01 -12.56
C LEU A 29 0.18 -13.25 -13.34
N PHE A 30 1.44 -13.29 -13.76
CA PHE A 30 2.00 -14.47 -14.41
C PHE A 30 2.55 -15.48 -13.39
N THR A 31 3.33 -15.04 -12.41
CA THR A 31 4.09 -15.95 -11.54
C THR A 31 3.22 -16.66 -10.51
N ILE A 32 2.25 -15.98 -9.89
CA ILE A 32 1.43 -16.56 -8.82
C ILE A 32 0.49 -17.65 -9.37
N PRO A 33 -0.33 -17.42 -10.41
CA PRO A 33 -1.17 -18.47 -10.98
C PRO A 33 -0.34 -19.64 -11.53
N LEU A 34 0.77 -19.35 -12.22
CA LEU A 34 1.65 -20.39 -12.76
C LEU A 34 2.25 -21.26 -11.64
N TYR A 35 2.75 -20.64 -10.57
CA TYR A 35 3.28 -21.36 -9.41
C TYR A 35 2.21 -22.26 -8.76
N LEU A 36 1.00 -21.73 -8.60
CA LEU A 36 -0.13 -22.45 -8.02
C LEU A 36 -0.61 -23.60 -8.89
N HIS A 37 -0.53 -23.48 -10.22
CA HIS A 37 -0.88 -24.56 -11.14
C HIS A 37 0.03 -25.79 -10.98
N PHE A 38 1.30 -25.59 -10.64
CA PHE A 38 2.29 -26.67 -10.50
C PHE A 38 2.46 -27.20 -9.08
N THR A 39 1.78 -26.61 -8.07
CA THR A 39 1.86 -27.08 -6.68
C THR A 39 0.64 -27.91 -6.31
N SER A 40 0.88 -29.08 -5.71
CA SER A 40 -0.17 -29.98 -5.22
C SER A 40 -0.42 -29.86 -3.71
N ASN A 41 0.33 -29.01 -3.01
CA ASN A 41 0.27 -28.89 -1.55
C ASN A 41 -0.72 -27.79 -1.13
N SER A 42 -1.84 -28.20 -0.51
CA SER A 42 -2.89 -27.29 -0.03
C SER A 42 -2.41 -26.24 0.96
N VAL A 43 -1.44 -26.57 1.82
CA VAL A 43 -0.86 -25.63 2.80
C VAL A 43 -0.04 -24.55 2.09
N LEU A 44 0.67 -24.90 1.01
CA LEU A 44 1.40 -23.92 0.19
C LEU A 44 0.43 -23.00 -0.56
N ILE A 45 -0.71 -23.53 -1.01
CA ILE A 45 -1.75 -22.75 -1.70
C ILE A 45 -2.34 -21.68 -0.79
N GLU A 46 -2.55 -21.98 0.50
CA GLU A 46 -3.06 -20.97 1.44
C GLU A 46 -1.99 -19.95 1.86
N ASN A 47 -0.75 -20.40 2.05
CA ASN A 47 0.33 -19.53 2.52
C ASN A 47 0.90 -18.60 1.43
N ILE A 48 0.73 -18.92 0.13
CA ILE A 48 1.25 -18.06 -0.94
C ILE A 48 0.65 -16.66 -0.90
N ILE A 49 -0.56 -16.51 -0.34
CA ILE A 49 -1.25 -15.23 -0.18
C ILE A 49 -0.39 -14.21 0.56
N PHE A 50 0.34 -14.65 1.57
CA PHE A 50 1.10 -13.77 2.43
C PHE A 50 2.47 -13.41 1.84
N LEU A 51 2.97 -14.14 0.85
CA LEU A 51 4.28 -13.86 0.25
C LEU A 51 4.30 -12.50 -0.48
N PRO A 52 3.34 -12.16 -1.37
CA PRO A 52 3.24 -10.82 -1.94
C PRO A 52 3.07 -9.74 -0.88
N MET A 53 2.35 -10.01 0.21
CA MET A 53 2.13 -9.04 1.29
C MET A 53 3.44 -8.58 1.95
N LEU A 54 4.41 -9.49 2.13
CA LEU A 54 5.76 -9.12 2.58
C LEU A 54 6.44 -8.18 1.59
N GLY A 55 6.32 -8.47 0.29
CA GLY A 55 6.84 -7.60 -0.77
C GLY A 55 6.19 -6.22 -0.76
N TYR A 56 4.90 -6.12 -0.44
CA TYR A 56 4.15 -4.87 -0.42
C TYR A 56 4.66 -3.89 0.65
N CYS A 57 5.10 -4.36 1.82
CA CYS A 57 5.72 -3.49 2.83
C CYS A 57 6.92 -2.73 2.25
N ILE A 58 7.87 -3.47 1.67
CA ILE A 58 9.08 -2.88 1.09
C ILE A 58 8.73 -1.97 -0.09
N LEU A 59 7.81 -2.44 -0.95
CA LEU A 59 7.39 -1.73 -2.14
C LEU A 59 6.75 -0.38 -1.82
N ALA A 60 5.86 -0.33 -0.82
CA ALA A 60 5.21 0.91 -0.39
C ALA A 60 6.23 1.92 0.17
N SER A 61 7.22 1.46 0.94
CA SER A 61 8.35 2.31 1.35
C SER A 61 9.11 2.87 0.16
N ILE A 62 9.48 2.05 -0.83
CA ILE A 62 10.21 2.51 -2.03
C ILE A 62 9.36 3.53 -2.80
N PHE A 63 8.06 3.27 -2.99
CA PHE A 63 7.17 4.20 -3.68
C PHE A 63 7.07 5.53 -2.97
N SER A 64 6.86 5.52 -1.65
CA SER A 64 6.76 6.76 -0.88
C SER A 64 8.05 7.59 -0.97
N ILE A 65 9.22 6.95 -0.94
CA ILE A 65 10.52 7.61 -1.09
C ILE A 65 10.66 8.24 -2.48
N LEU A 66 10.31 7.49 -3.54
CA LEU A 66 10.40 7.97 -4.92
C LEU A 66 9.48 9.17 -5.17
N LEU A 67 8.25 9.10 -4.67
CA LEU A 67 7.27 10.19 -4.76
C LEU A 67 7.72 11.41 -3.94
N HIS A 68 8.21 11.21 -2.71
CA HIS A 68 8.73 12.29 -1.89
C HIS A 68 9.93 13.00 -2.54
N GLU A 69 10.91 12.24 -3.04
CA GLU A 69 12.08 12.81 -3.75
C GLU A 69 11.67 13.56 -5.03
N GLN A 70 10.60 13.13 -5.69
CA GLN A 70 10.09 13.82 -6.86
C GLN A 70 9.48 15.18 -6.48
N GLU A 71 8.74 15.27 -5.38
CA GLU A 71 8.18 16.53 -4.89
C GLU A 71 9.26 17.48 -4.35
N GLU A 72 10.29 16.94 -3.72
CA GLU A 72 11.47 17.70 -3.31
C GLU A 72 12.21 18.30 -4.52
N LYS A 73 12.33 17.55 -5.63
CA LYS A 73 13.06 17.98 -6.84
C LYS A 73 12.22 18.80 -7.81
N ALA A 74 10.90 18.66 -7.84
CA ALA A 74 10.01 19.40 -8.73
C ALA A 74 9.76 20.85 -8.26
N ASN A 75 10.84 21.51 -7.79
CA ASN A 75 10.92 22.84 -7.19
C ASN A 75 10.73 22.92 -5.66
N SER A 76 11.29 22.02 -4.84
CA SER A 76 11.22 22.10 -3.36
C SER A 76 9.78 22.24 -2.83
N PHE A 77 8.87 21.41 -3.34
CA PHE A 77 7.43 21.51 -3.09
C PHE A 77 6.79 22.84 -3.53
N GLN A 78 7.42 23.70 -4.35
CA GLN A 78 6.86 25.02 -4.72
C GLN A 78 5.46 24.93 -5.31
N ASN A 79 5.16 23.92 -6.13
CA ASN A 79 3.83 23.75 -6.72
C ASN A 79 2.75 23.47 -5.66
N ILE A 80 3.13 22.73 -4.61
CA ILE A 80 2.28 22.43 -3.46
C ILE A 80 2.25 23.62 -2.47
N ASN A 81 3.36 24.34 -2.33
CA ASN A 81 3.55 25.44 -1.37
C ASN A 81 3.01 26.79 -1.86
N SER A 82 2.93 27.01 -3.18
CA SER A 82 2.38 28.20 -3.81
C SER A 82 0.85 28.16 -3.88
N GLU A 83 0.27 26.97 -3.82
CA GLU A 83 -1.18 26.79 -3.85
C GLU A 83 -1.81 26.89 -2.45
N LYS A 84 -2.95 27.58 -2.38
CA LYS A 84 -3.80 27.68 -1.18
C LYS A 84 -4.35 26.30 -0.75
N ASN A 85 -4.31 25.32 -1.65
CA ASN A 85 -4.97 24.02 -1.56
C ASN A 85 -3.98 22.84 -1.43
N ARG A 86 -2.83 23.05 -0.77
CA ARG A 86 -1.79 22.05 -0.50
C ARG A 86 -2.29 20.67 -0.08
N ALA A 87 -3.09 20.63 1.00
CA ALA A 87 -3.64 19.38 1.51
C ALA A 87 -4.54 18.67 0.48
N ILE A 88 -5.28 19.43 -0.33
CA ILE A 88 -6.14 18.85 -1.36
C ILE A 88 -5.29 18.18 -2.43
N ILE A 89 -4.22 18.84 -2.91
CA ILE A 89 -3.31 18.24 -3.91
C ILE A 89 -2.66 16.97 -3.35
N TRP A 90 -2.15 17.02 -2.12
CA TRP A 90 -1.52 15.86 -1.47
C TRP A 90 -2.51 14.71 -1.28
N GLY A 91 -3.72 15.02 -0.80
CA GLY A 91 -4.78 14.04 -0.62
C GLY A 91 -5.21 13.39 -1.93
N MET A 92 -5.29 14.15 -3.02
CA MET A 92 -5.58 13.60 -4.35
C MET A 92 -4.45 12.69 -4.86
N LYS A 93 -3.18 13.00 -4.56
CA LYS A 93 -2.04 12.12 -4.90
C LYS A 93 -2.13 10.79 -4.16
N LEU A 94 -2.41 10.81 -2.85
CA LEU A 94 -2.63 9.59 -2.06
C LEU A 94 -3.72 8.71 -2.67
N ILE A 95 -4.90 9.28 -2.91
CA ILE A 95 -6.06 8.56 -3.48
C ILE A 95 -5.75 8.02 -4.89
N ALA A 96 -5.04 8.79 -5.72
CA ALA A 96 -4.63 8.33 -7.04
C ALA A 96 -3.69 7.12 -6.94
N THR A 97 -2.73 7.15 -6.03
CA THR A 97 -1.83 6.02 -5.77
C THR A 97 -2.59 4.80 -5.25
N ASP A 98 -3.56 4.99 -4.34
CA ASP A 98 -4.41 3.91 -3.82
C ASP A 98 -5.15 3.19 -4.96
N LEU A 99 -5.73 3.95 -5.89
CA LEU A 99 -6.44 3.40 -7.05
C LEU A 99 -5.50 2.61 -7.98
N LEU A 100 -4.28 3.09 -8.18
CA LEU A 100 -3.28 2.40 -9.01
C LEU A 100 -2.81 1.09 -8.38
N MET A 101 -2.69 1.05 -7.05
CA MET A 101 -2.29 -0.15 -6.30
C MET A 101 -3.31 -1.28 -6.37
N VAL A 102 -4.56 -1.03 -6.82
CA VAL A 102 -5.53 -2.08 -7.16
C VAL A 102 -4.91 -3.13 -8.09
N LEU A 103 -4.07 -2.71 -9.03
CA LEU A 103 -3.45 -3.58 -10.04
C LEU A 103 -2.57 -4.67 -9.43
N LEU A 104 -1.99 -4.44 -8.25
CA LEU A 104 -1.13 -5.42 -7.57
C LEU A 104 -1.93 -6.47 -6.80
N GLY A 105 -3.14 -6.14 -6.35
CA GLY A 105 -3.96 -7.03 -5.53
C GLY A 105 -5.06 -7.73 -6.34
N ILE A 106 -6.10 -6.98 -6.70
CA ILE A 106 -7.38 -7.57 -7.14
C ILE A 106 -7.25 -8.43 -8.41
N PRO A 107 -6.61 -7.99 -9.51
CA PRO A 107 -6.56 -8.79 -10.73
C PRO A 107 -5.90 -10.15 -10.55
N VAL A 108 -4.80 -10.20 -9.79
CA VAL A 108 -4.05 -11.43 -9.51
C VAL A 108 -4.94 -12.45 -8.84
N TRP A 109 -5.63 -12.05 -7.76
CA TRP A 109 -6.45 -12.97 -6.99
C TRP A 109 -7.78 -13.32 -7.68
N ILE A 110 -8.30 -12.47 -8.57
CA ILE A 110 -9.43 -12.85 -9.43
C ILE A 110 -9.04 -14.01 -10.35
N VAL A 111 -7.87 -13.94 -11.01
CA VAL A 111 -7.39 -15.02 -11.89
C VAL A 111 -7.23 -16.32 -11.11
N VAL A 112 -6.55 -16.28 -9.96
CA VAL A 112 -6.43 -17.44 -9.06
C VAL A 112 -7.81 -17.96 -8.62
N GLY A 113 -8.76 -17.07 -8.36
CA GLY A 113 -10.13 -17.42 -7.98
C GLY A 113 -10.87 -18.23 -9.04
N PHE A 114 -10.65 -17.92 -10.32
CA PHE A 114 -11.19 -18.69 -11.44
C PHE A 114 -10.49 -20.04 -11.59
N ASP A 115 -9.16 -20.09 -11.47
CA ASP A 115 -8.39 -21.33 -11.64
C ASP A 115 -8.72 -22.39 -10.57
N PHE A 116 -9.10 -21.95 -9.37
CA PHE A 116 -9.39 -22.82 -8.22
C PHE A 116 -10.88 -22.94 -7.87
N ASP A 117 -11.79 -22.40 -8.69
CA ASP A 117 -13.25 -22.39 -8.46
C ASP A 117 -13.65 -21.88 -7.05
N ARG A 118 -12.93 -20.87 -6.55
CA ARG A 118 -13.15 -20.23 -5.25
C ARG A 118 -13.15 -18.71 -5.36
N LEU A 119 -13.83 -18.20 -6.39
CA LEU A 119 -13.81 -16.78 -6.75
C LEU A 119 -14.17 -15.86 -5.58
N SER A 120 -15.16 -16.21 -4.75
CA SER A 120 -15.57 -15.37 -3.61
C SER A 120 -14.46 -15.18 -2.57
N TYR A 121 -13.75 -16.27 -2.23
CA TYR A 121 -12.64 -16.23 -1.27
C TYR A 121 -11.45 -15.46 -1.82
N TYR A 122 -11.04 -15.74 -3.06
CA TYR A 122 -9.87 -15.05 -3.62
C TYR A 122 -10.16 -13.60 -4.02
N ALA A 123 -11.38 -13.26 -4.45
CA ALA A 123 -11.78 -11.86 -4.61
C ALA A 123 -11.72 -11.10 -3.28
N TYR A 124 -12.15 -11.74 -2.17
CA TYR A 124 -11.99 -11.19 -0.82
C TYR A 124 -10.50 -10.97 -0.48
N VAL A 125 -9.64 -11.97 -0.69
CA VAL A 125 -8.18 -11.83 -0.52
C VAL A 125 -7.61 -10.66 -1.33
N GLY A 126 -8.08 -10.47 -2.57
CA GLY A 126 -7.68 -9.34 -3.41
C GLY A 126 -8.06 -7.99 -2.83
N VAL A 127 -9.28 -7.86 -2.30
CA VAL A 127 -9.73 -6.63 -1.62
C VAL A 127 -8.92 -6.38 -0.35
N ILE A 128 -8.68 -7.41 0.47
CA ILE A 128 -7.90 -7.26 1.71
C ILE A 128 -6.43 -6.91 1.41
N SER A 129 -5.85 -7.52 0.38
CA SER A 129 -4.49 -7.17 -0.10
C SER A 129 -4.41 -5.73 -0.59
N TRP A 130 -5.46 -5.24 -1.26
CA TRP A 130 -5.54 -3.85 -1.67
C TRP A 130 -5.69 -2.89 -0.49
N LEU A 131 -6.50 -3.22 0.52
CA LEU A 131 -6.59 -2.43 1.76
C LEU A 131 -5.26 -2.38 2.53
N LEU A 132 -4.49 -3.48 2.55
CA LEU A 132 -3.13 -3.50 3.08
C LEU A 132 -2.23 -2.52 2.32
N LEU A 133 -2.27 -2.52 0.98
CA LEU A 133 -1.49 -1.59 0.15
C LEU A 133 -1.86 -0.12 0.43
N ILE A 134 -3.15 0.20 0.59
CA ILE A 134 -3.60 1.55 0.97
C ILE A 134 -3.06 1.96 2.34
N LEU A 135 -3.17 1.07 3.33
CA LEU A 135 -2.65 1.30 4.68
C LEU A 135 -1.16 1.61 4.63
N LEU A 136 -0.39 0.77 3.95
CA LEU A 136 1.07 0.92 3.77
C LEU A 136 1.41 2.21 3.00
N ASN A 137 0.68 2.52 1.94
CA ASN A 137 0.88 3.75 1.16
C ASN A 137 0.74 4.98 2.05
N HIS A 138 -0.37 5.09 2.78
CA HIS A 138 -0.61 6.21 3.69
C HIS A 138 0.45 6.28 4.79
N PHE A 139 0.82 5.14 5.38
CA PHE A 139 1.80 5.09 6.45
C PHE A 139 3.20 5.50 5.97
N HIS A 140 3.72 4.89 4.91
CA HIS A 140 5.06 5.20 4.40
C HIS A 140 5.14 6.58 3.76
N MET A 141 4.04 7.10 3.20
CA MET A 141 4.00 8.48 2.76
C MET A 141 4.11 9.47 3.94
N LEU A 142 3.42 9.18 5.05
CA LEU A 142 3.57 9.95 6.29
C LEU A 142 5.00 9.87 6.83
N LEU A 143 5.58 8.67 6.88
CA LEU A 143 6.96 8.46 7.32
C LEU A 143 7.95 9.23 6.45
N SER A 144 7.77 9.25 5.13
CA SER A 144 8.61 10.03 4.21
C SER A 144 8.55 11.54 4.49
N LEU A 145 7.45 12.04 5.06
CA LEU A 145 7.35 13.44 5.48
C LEU A 145 8.07 13.70 6.80
N ILE A 146 8.06 12.76 7.76
CA ILE A 146 8.55 13.02 9.13
C ILE A 146 9.90 12.38 9.46
N MET A 147 10.40 11.49 8.62
CA MET A 147 11.60 10.69 8.85
C MET A 147 12.41 10.51 7.55
N GLY A 148 13.70 10.24 7.70
CA GLY A 148 14.58 9.96 6.56
C GLY A 148 14.29 8.62 5.86
N LYS A 149 14.77 8.51 4.62
CA LYS A 149 14.58 7.36 3.71
C LYS A 149 15.01 6.02 4.31
N ALA A 150 16.16 6.01 4.99
CA ALA A 150 16.68 4.80 5.62
C ALA A 150 15.77 4.30 6.74
N GLY A 151 15.26 5.21 7.58
CA GLY A 151 14.31 4.85 8.63
C GLY A 151 13.02 4.28 8.04
N ASN A 152 12.53 4.87 6.95
CA ASN A 152 11.30 4.42 6.30
C ASN A 152 11.44 2.98 5.79
N LEU A 153 12.59 2.67 5.18
CA LEU A 153 12.92 1.32 4.74
C LEU A 153 13.13 0.34 5.90
N VAL A 154 13.76 0.74 7.00
CA VAL A 154 13.90 -0.13 8.19
C VAL A 154 12.54 -0.50 8.76
N ILE A 155 11.60 0.45 8.82
CA ILE A 155 10.24 0.18 9.30
C ILE A 155 9.53 -0.84 8.39
N SER A 156 9.69 -0.78 7.06
CA SER A 156 9.07 -1.78 6.19
C SER A 156 9.60 -3.20 6.40
N PHE A 157 10.87 -3.37 6.76
CA PHE A 157 11.40 -4.67 7.17
C PHE A 157 10.79 -5.16 8.49
N ILE A 158 10.54 -4.27 9.44
CA ILE A 158 9.86 -4.61 10.70
C ILE A 158 8.41 -5.04 10.42
N GLU A 159 7.73 -4.38 9.49
CA GLU A 159 6.37 -4.75 9.08
C GLU A 159 6.32 -6.15 8.44
N CYS A 160 7.33 -6.53 7.64
CA CYS A 160 7.45 -7.91 7.15
C CYS A 160 7.47 -8.92 8.31
N LEU A 161 8.19 -8.63 9.40
CA LEU A 161 8.21 -9.51 10.58
C LEU A 161 6.84 -9.58 11.25
N PHE A 162 6.12 -8.45 11.35
CA PHE A 162 4.77 -8.44 11.89
C PHE A 162 3.79 -9.25 11.04
N ILE A 163 3.89 -9.21 9.72
CA ILE A 163 3.10 -10.07 8.83
C ILE A 163 3.43 -11.54 9.11
N ILE A 164 4.71 -11.92 9.21
CA ILE A 164 5.12 -13.30 9.53
C ILE A 164 4.56 -13.76 10.90
N PHE A 165 4.56 -12.90 11.92
CA PHE A 165 3.95 -13.26 13.20
C PHE A 165 2.43 -13.33 13.12
N ALA A 166 1.80 -12.45 12.35
CA ALA A 166 0.35 -12.48 12.14
C ALA A 166 -0.10 -13.77 11.43
N THR A 167 0.65 -14.25 10.42
CA THR A 167 0.32 -15.51 9.73
C THR A 167 0.41 -16.73 10.66
N ASN A 168 1.25 -16.65 11.68
CA ASN A 168 1.33 -17.63 12.77
C ASN A 168 0.32 -17.38 13.90
N LYS A 169 -0.72 -16.58 13.65
CA LYS A 169 -1.83 -16.30 14.58
C LYS A 169 -1.46 -15.57 15.87
N VAL A 170 -0.23 -15.06 15.99
CA VAL A 170 0.25 -14.36 17.19
C VAL A 170 -0.59 -13.11 17.51
N PHE A 171 -1.16 -12.46 16.49
CA PHE A 171 -1.86 -11.19 16.61
C PHE A 171 -3.37 -11.25 16.36
N LEU A 172 -4.01 -12.43 16.38
CA LEU A 172 -5.44 -12.58 16.04
C LEU A 172 -6.38 -11.65 16.83
N ASP A 173 -6.09 -11.44 18.12
CA ASP A 173 -6.88 -10.56 19.00
C ASP A 173 -6.24 -9.18 19.24
N SER A 174 -5.19 -8.84 18.48
CA SER A 174 -4.49 -7.56 18.60
C SER A 174 -4.99 -6.55 17.56
N TYR A 175 -6.01 -5.76 17.93
CA TYR A 175 -6.61 -4.78 17.01
C TYR A 175 -5.85 -3.46 16.89
N TRP A 176 -4.88 -3.22 17.76
CA TRP A 176 -4.10 -1.97 17.79
C TRP A 176 -2.93 -1.96 16.80
N LEU A 177 -2.57 -3.11 16.23
CA LEU A 177 -1.45 -3.28 15.30
C LEU A 177 -1.98 -3.32 13.85
N PRO A 178 -1.96 -2.19 13.10
CA PRO A 178 -2.71 -2.08 11.85
C PRO A 178 -2.25 -3.05 10.77
N ILE A 179 -0.93 -3.29 10.69
CA ILE A 179 -0.32 -4.17 9.69
C ILE A 179 -0.76 -5.64 9.81
N ALA A 180 -1.17 -6.07 11.00
CA ALA A 180 -1.65 -7.43 11.24
C ALA A 180 -3.13 -7.62 10.85
N LEU A 181 -3.92 -6.55 10.79
CA LEU A 181 -5.37 -6.63 10.54
C LEU A 181 -5.74 -7.27 9.19
N PRO A 182 -5.06 -6.96 8.06
CA PRO A 182 -5.31 -7.63 6.79
C PRO A 182 -5.04 -9.13 6.84
N VAL A 183 -3.98 -9.55 7.53
CA VAL A 183 -3.68 -10.97 7.72
C VAL A 183 -4.76 -11.64 8.55
N ASN A 184 -5.15 -11.03 9.67
CA ASN A 184 -6.23 -11.53 10.52
C ASN A 184 -7.56 -11.66 9.75
N LEU A 185 -7.88 -10.70 8.88
CA LEU A 185 -9.08 -10.75 8.03
C LEU A 185 -9.07 -11.96 7.08
N ILE A 186 -7.91 -12.35 6.56
CA ILE A 186 -7.79 -13.53 5.69
C ILE A 186 -7.92 -14.81 6.52
N LEU A 187 -7.25 -14.87 7.67
CA LEU A 187 -7.29 -16.04 8.55
C LEU A 187 -8.68 -16.28 9.17
N GLU A 188 -9.44 -15.22 9.44
CA GLU A 188 -10.79 -15.25 10.02
C GLU A 188 -11.89 -15.20 8.96
N PHE A 189 -11.62 -15.58 7.71
CA PHE A 189 -12.63 -15.58 6.65
C PHE A 189 -13.88 -16.41 7.02
N GLY A 190 -15.07 -15.83 6.87
CA GLY A 190 -16.34 -16.39 7.35
C GLY A 190 -16.60 -16.26 8.86
N GLY A 191 -15.69 -15.69 9.65
CA GLY A 191 -15.79 -15.56 11.10
C GLY A 191 -16.61 -14.36 11.60
N ASN A 192 -17.04 -14.43 12.87
CA ASN A 192 -17.89 -13.42 13.49
C ASN A 192 -17.19 -12.06 13.75
N LYS A 193 -15.84 -12.05 13.71
CA LYS A 193 -15.02 -10.86 14.01
C LYS A 193 -14.70 -10.00 12.79
N ILE A 194 -15.02 -10.44 11.57
CA ILE A 194 -14.66 -9.75 10.31
C ILE A 194 -15.08 -8.29 10.32
N PHE A 195 -16.36 -8.02 10.65
CA PHE A 195 -16.90 -6.66 10.62
C PHE A 195 -16.16 -5.71 11.59
N MET A 196 -15.76 -6.23 12.75
CA MET A 196 -14.98 -5.45 13.71
C MET A 196 -13.57 -5.19 13.16
N ILE A 197 -12.87 -6.20 12.65
CA ILE A 197 -11.50 -6.04 12.15
C ILE A 197 -11.46 -5.08 10.94
N ILE A 198 -12.40 -5.19 10.01
CA ILE A 198 -12.47 -4.27 8.85
C ILE A 198 -12.76 -2.83 9.29
N THR A 199 -13.57 -2.63 10.34
CA THR A 199 -13.84 -1.31 10.90
C THR A 199 -12.57 -0.67 11.48
N TYR A 200 -11.77 -1.43 12.23
CA TYR A 200 -10.47 -0.95 12.73
C TYR A 200 -9.50 -0.62 11.59
N LEU A 201 -9.39 -1.50 10.59
CA LEU A 201 -8.51 -1.30 9.44
C LEU A 201 -8.86 -0.02 8.67
N ILE A 202 -10.14 0.17 8.35
CA ILE A 202 -10.63 1.39 7.69
C ILE A 202 -10.38 2.61 8.59
N GLY A 203 -10.60 2.50 9.89
CA GLY A 203 -10.30 3.55 10.86
C GLY A 203 -8.84 4.00 10.82
N PHE A 204 -7.89 3.06 10.77
CA PHE A 204 -6.46 3.38 10.64
C PHE A 204 -6.12 4.03 9.29
N ILE A 205 -6.69 3.54 8.18
CA ILE A 205 -6.48 4.12 6.85
C ILE A 205 -6.93 5.58 6.82
N ILE A 206 -8.12 5.87 7.36
CA ILE A 206 -8.68 7.22 7.44
C ILE A 206 -7.83 8.11 8.36
N LEU A 207 -7.43 7.60 9.52
CA LEU A 207 -6.57 8.32 10.46
C LEU A 207 -5.25 8.73 9.78
N LEU A 208 -4.57 7.78 9.12
CA LEU A 208 -3.31 8.04 8.43
C LEU A 208 -3.47 9.02 7.27
N TYR A 209 -4.58 8.98 6.55
CA TYR A 209 -4.92 9.97 5.54
C TYR A 209 -4.96 11.37 6.14
N PHE A 210 -5.72 11.57 7.23
CA PHE A 210 -5.78 12.87 7.91
C PHE A 210 -4.45 13.29 8.53
N CYS A 211 -3.66 12.36 9.07
CA CYS A 211 -2.31 12.64 9.56
C CYS A 211 -1.41 13.18 8.43
N ASN A 212 -1.45 12.57 7.24
CA ASN A 212 -0.74 13.08 6.07
C ASN A 212 -1.14 14.52 5.74
N LEU A 213 -2.45 14.80 5.71
CA LEU A 213 -2.98 16.15 5.43
C LEU A 213 -2.57 17.18 6.50
N ALA A 214 -2.54 16.77 7.76
CA ALA A 214 -2.14 17.63 8.86
C ALA A 214 -0.65 17.96 8.82
N VAL A 215 0.21 16.96 8.59
CA VAL A 215 1.67 17.13 8.50
C VAL A 215 2.03 17.99 7.29
N ILE A 216 1.47 17.70 6.12
CA ILE A 216 1.79 18.46 4.90
C ILE A 216 1.36 19.93 5.04
N ASN A 217 0.27 20.24 5.74
CA ASN A 217 -0.11 21.64 6.00
C ASN A 217 0.87 22.38 6.93
N LYS A 218 1.47 21.68 7.91
CA LYS A 218 2.50 22.25 8.81
C LYS A 218 3.87 22.36 8.14
N PHE A 219 4.06 21.74 6.99
CA PHE A 219 5.35 21.55 6.34
C PHE A 219 5.84 22.81 5.60
N LYS A 220 6.04 23.97 6.26
CA LYS A 220 6.48 25.23 5.61
C LYS A 220 7.64 25.93 6.33
N ILE A 221 8.66 26.30 5.55
CA ILE A 221 9.76 27.27 5.78
C ILE A 221 10.90 26.83 6.75
N GLN A 222 11.75 25.89 6.33
CA GLN A 222 13.19 26.13 6.47
C GLN A 222 13.65 26.83 5.19
N LYS A 223 13.42 28.15 5.13
CA LYS A 223 14.33 29.00 4.37
C LYS A 223 15.64 28.89 5.14
N ASN A 224 16.65 28.27 4.55
CA ASN A 224 18.01 28.49 5.01
C ASN A 224 18.21 30.01 5.04
N MET A 225 18.40 30.55 6.24
CA MET A 225 19.09 31.82 6.44
C MET A 225 20.53 31.65 5.98
#